data_AF-A0A945R0Y9-F1
#
_entry.id   AF-A0A945R0Y9-F1
#
_cell.length_a   1.000
_cell.length_b   1.000
_cell.length_c   1.000
_cell.angle_alpha   90.00
_cell.angle_beta   90.00
_cell.angle_gamma   90.00
#
_symmetry.space_group_name_H-M   'P 1'
#
loop_
_entity.id
_entity.type
_entity.pdbx_description
1 polymer ?
#
loop_
_entity_poly.entity_id
_entity_poly.type
_entity_poly.pdbx_seq_one_letter_code
_entity_poly.pdbx_strand_id
1 'polypeptide(L)' 'MTLAFLELNDLELRLWQGDHLVVSEPGWALLTEPPKVGQQALDEARLQPRLANCQFWQAFSTDPMPGATPV' A
#
# COMPACT_ATOMS: atom_id res chain seq x y z
N MET A 1 24.97 -6.37 22.11
CA MET A 1 24.02 -5.35 21.63
C MET A 1 23.67 -5.72 20.21
N THR A 2 22.38 -5.88 19.90
CA THR A 2 21.94 -6.23 18.54
C THR A 2 21.42 -4.97 17.86
N LEU A 3 21.91 -4.69 16.66
CA LEU A 3 21.55 -3.50 15.89
C LEU A 3 20.20 -3.75 15.20
N ALA A 4 19.28 -2.79 15.30
CA ALA A 4 18.01 -2.82 14.61
C ALA A 4 17.99 -1.73 13.53
N PHE A 5 17.41 -2.04 12.38
CA PHE A 5 17.29 -1.13 11.23
C PHE A 5 15.81 -0.92 10.93
N LEU A 6 15.38 0.35 10.88
CA LEU A 6 14.05 0.72 10.42
C LEU A 6 14.16 1.24 8.99
N GLU A 7 13.55 0.51 8.05
CA GLU A 7 13.39 0.90 6.66
C GLU A 7 12.08 1.68 6.52
N LEU A 8 12.17 2.86 5.88
CA LEU A 8 11.02 3.66 5.50
C LEU A 8 11.05 3.81 3.99
N ASN A 9 10.00 3.32 3.32
CA ASN A 9 9.80 3.54 1.90
C ASN A 9 8.34 3.93 1.66
N ASP A 10 8.01 4.27 0.41
CA ASP A 10 6.67 4.77 0.05
C ASP A 10 5.55 3.73 0.18
N LEU A 11 5.91 2.45 0.37
CA LEU A 11 4.96 1.33 0.42
C LEU A 11 4.76 0.79 1.84
N GLU A 12 5.81 0.76 2.67
CA GLU A 12 5.75 0.15 4.00
C GLU A 12 6.89 0.56 4.94
N LEU A 13 6.69 0.29 6.22
CA LEU A 13 7.69 0.37 7.28
C LEU A 13 8.18 -1.04 7.62
N ARG A 14 9.50 -1.27 7.58
CA ARG A 14 10.08 -2.58 7.95
C ARG A 14 11.08 -2.44 9.08
N LEU A 15 10.92 -3.22 10.13
CA LEU A 15 11.88 -3.32 11.22
C LEU A 15 12.70 -4.60 11.07
N TRP A 16 14.01 -4.44 11.00
CA TRP A 16 14.97 -5.52 10.88
C TRP A 16 15.83 -5.62 12.15
N GLN A 17 16.26 -6.82 12.48
CA GLN A 17 17.25 -7.10 13.52
C GLN A 17 18.31 -8.05 12.94
N GLY A 18 19.47 -7.51 12.56
CA GLY A 18 20.39 -8.22 11.66
C GLY A 18 19.70 -8.53 10.34
N ASP A 19 19.75 -9.79 9.89
CA ASP A 19 19.10 -10.24 8.65
C ASP A 19 17.66 -10.74 8.88
N HIS A 20 17.11 -10.56 10.08
CA HIS A 20 15.77 -11.01 10.42
C HIS A 20 14.76 -9.85 10.32
N LEU A 21 13.75 -10.01 9.47
CA LEU A 21 12.60 -9.11 9.43
C LEU A 21 11.70 -9.38 10.64
N VAL A 22 11.61 -8.41 11.55
CA VAL A 22 10.85 -8.49 12.79
C VAL A 22 9.38 -8.15 12.54
N VAL A 23 9.14 -7.06 11.81
CA VAL A 23 7.78 -6.61 11.44
C VAL A 23 7.80 -5.83 10.14
N SER A 24 6.72 -5.95 9.37
CA SER A 24 6.40 -5.11 8.21
C SER A 24 5.01 -4.54 8.40
N GLU A 25 4.86 -3.22 8.28
CA GLU A 25 3.56 -2.54 8.32
C GLU A 25 3.34 -1.74 7.03
N PRO A 26 2.36 -2.13 6.20
CA PRO A 26 2.11 -1.44 4.94
C PRO A 26 1.55 -0.02 5.16
N GLY A 27 1.96 0.92 4.31
CA GLY A 27 1.44 2.28 4.24
C GLY A 27 0.07 2.34 3.57
N TRP A 28 -0.89 1.55 4.06
CA TRP A 28 -2.23 1.46 3.48
C TRP A 28 -3.27 2.13 4.38
N ALA A 29 -4.23 2.82 3.77
CA ALA A 29 -5.38 3.40 4.45
C ALA A 29 -6.65 3.15 3.63
N LEU A 30 -7.72 2.72 4.30
CA LEU A 30 -9.02 2.50 3.69
C LEU A 30 -10.05 3.44 4.32
N LEU A 31 -10.78 4.16 3.47
CA LEU A 31 -11.80 5.13 3.87
C LEU A 31 -13.10 4.39 4.26
N THR A 32 -13.09 3.80 5.45
CA THR A 32 -14.25 3.18 6.12
C THR A 32 -14.69 4.01 7.31
N GLU A 33 -15.82 3.64 7.93
CA GLU A 33 -16.24 4.16 9.24
C GLU A 33 -16.24 3.03 10.28
N PRO A 34 -15.29 2.98 11.23
CA PRO A 34 -14.12 3.86 11.39
C PRO A 34 -13.04 3.62 10.31
N PRO A 35 -12.11 4.56 10.07
CA PRO A 35 -11.04 4.37 9.10
C PRO A 35 -10.11 3.25 9.55
N LYS A 36 -9.64 2.45 8.57
CA LYS A 36 -8.69 1.37 8.81
C LYS A 36 -7.36 1.70 8.18
N VAL A 37 -6.27 1.27 8.81
CA VAL A 37 -4.89 1.48 8.34
C VAL A 37 -4.07 0.19 8.42
N GLY A 38 -2.89 0.19 7.80
CA GLY A 38 -1.94 -0.91 7.90
C GLY A 38 -2.45 -2.20 7.27
N GLN A 39 -2.04 -3.33 7.85
CA GLN A 39 -2.37 -4.65 7.30
C GLN A 39 -3.88 -4.90 7.21
N GLN A 40 -4.66 -4.44 8.21
CA GLN A 40 -6.12 -4.62 8.21
C GLN A 40 -6.80 -3.90 7.03
N ALA A 41 -6.33 -2.69 6.70
CA ALA A 41 -6.84 -1.94 5.57
C ALA A 41 -6.47 -2.60 4.24
N LEU A 42 -5.25 -3.15 4.13
CA LEU A 42 -4.79 -3.85 2.94
C LEU A 42 -5.61 -5.13 2.70
N ASP A 43 -5.88 -5.90 3.75
CA ASP A 43 -6.65 -7.15 3.64
C ASP A 43 -8.09 -6.89 3.21
N GLU A 44 -8.74 -5.86 3.75
CA GLU A 44 -10.10 -5.51 3.35
C GLU A 44 -10.18 -4.88 1.96
N ALA A 45 -9.20 -4.05 1.59
CA ALA A 45 -9.08 -3.51 0.24
C ALA A 45 -8.97 -4.62 -0.82
N ARG A 46 -8.27 -5.72 -0.53
CA ARG A 46 -8.18 -6.89 -1.41
C ARG A 46 -9.53 -7.58 -1.61
N LEU A 47 -10.38 -7.61 -0.59
CA LEU A 47 -11.73 -8.17 -0.69
C LEU A 47 -12.71 -7.24 -1.40
N GLN A 48 -12.44 -5.93 -1.40
CA GLN A 48 -13.30 -4.90 -1.97
C GLN A 48 -12.54 -4.02 -2.97
N PRO A 49 -12.13 -4.58 -4.12
CA PRO A 49 -11.30 -3.87 -5.10
C PRO A 49 -11.96 -2.60 -5.67
N ARG A 50 -13.30 -2.47 -5.58
CA ARG A 50 -14.04 -1.25 -5.95
C ARG A 50 -13.87 -0.10 -4.96
N LEU A 51 -13.57 -0.39 -3.69
CA LEU A 51 -13.24 0.64 -2.70
C LEU A 51 -11.77 1.04 -2.77
N ALA A 52 -10.90 0.11 -3.17
CA ALA A 52 -9.47 0.35 -3.33
C ALA A 52 -9.14 1.13 -4.62
N ASN A 53 -9.84 0.83 -5.72
CA ASN A 53 -9.63 1.49 -7.01
C ASN A 53 -10.76 2.47 -7.29
N CYS A 54 -10.48 3.75 -7.05
CA CYS A 54 -11.34 4.82 -7.54
C CYS A 54 -10.90 5.17 -8.97
N GLN A 55 -11.79 5.02 -9.95
CA GLN A 55 -11.54 5.37 -11.35
C GLN A 55 -11.02 6.81 -11.53
N PHE A 56 -11.35 7.69 -10.58
CA PHE A 56 -10.92 9.09 -10.58
C PHE A 56 -9.42 9.26 -10.28
N TRP A 57 -8.80 8.40 -9.45
CA TRP A 57 -7.36 8.47 -9.17
C TRP A 57 -6.52 8.01 -10.37
N GLN A 58 -6.98 7.00 -11.09
CA GLN A 58 -6.36 6.59 -12.36
C GLN A 58 -6.48 7.68 -13.43
N ALA A 59 -7.57 8.47 -13.42
CA ALA A 59 -7.74 9.62 -14.31
C ALA A 59 -6.84 10.82 -13.98
N PHE A 60 -6.18 10.83 -12.81
CA PHE A 60 -5.12 11.80 -12.48
C PHE A 60 -3.73 11.32 -12.92
N SER A 61 -3.57 10.06 -13.31
CA SER A 61 -2.35 9.62 -13.96
C SER A 61 -2.34 10.10 -15.41
N THR A 62 -1.16 10.50 -15.89
CA THR A 62 -0.92 10.79 -17.31
C THR A 62 -0.45 9.57 -18.08
N ASP A 63 -0.30 8.43 -17.40
CA ASP A 63 0.07 7.17 -18.05
C ASP A 63 -1.04 6.74 -19.02
N PRO A 64 -0.67 6.25 -20.22
CA PRO A 64 -1.65 5.77 -21.18
C PRO A 64 -2.47 4.63 -20.56
N MET A 65 -3.79 4.68 -20.74
CA MET A 65 -4.68 3.60 -20.30
C MET A 65 -4.19 2.26 -20.88
N PRO A 66 -4.06 1.21 -20.05
CA PRO A 66 -3.70 -0.12 -20.55
C PRO A 66 -4.69 -0.56 -21.63
N GLY A 67 -4.20 -0.76 -22.86
CA GLY A 67 -5.03 -1.13 -24.01
C GLY A 67 -5.53 0.04 -24.87
N ALA A 68 -5.08 1.28 -24.64
CA ALA A 68 -5.32 2.37 -25.57
C ALA A 68 -4.69 2.06 -26.93
N THR A 69 -5.51 2.02 -27.99
CA THR A 69 -5.04 1.88 -29.36
C THR A 69 -4.08 3.04 -29.67
N PRO A 70 -2.84 2.77 -30.10
CA PRO A 70 -1.94 3.84 -30.51
C PRO A 70 -2.55 4.60 -31.70
N VAL A 71 -2.51 5.94 -31.61
CA VAL A 71 -2.92 6.85 -32.69
C VAL A 71 -1.83 6.92 -33.75
#